data_AF-H9TI98-F1
#
_entry.id   AF-H9TI98-F1
#
_cell.length_a   1.000
_cell.length_b   1.000
_cell.length_c   1.000
_cell.angle_alpha   90.00
_cell.angle_beta   90.00
_cell.angle_gamma   90.00
#
_symmetry.space_group_name_H-M   'P 1'
#
loop_
_entity.id
_entity.type
_entity.pdbx_description
1 polymer ?
#
loop_
_entity_poly.entity_id
_entity_poly.type
_entity_poly.pdbx_seq_one_letter_code
_entity_poly.pdbx_strand_id
1 'polypeptide(L)' 'MADFGSTKQTVTFEEWHELLMDYAELRGGNAADAEAWRGDYEAGKTPVEAYCDEWGED' A
#
# COMPACT_ATOMS: atom_id res chain seq x y z
N MET A 1 -5.13 -6.35 -14.17
CA MET A 1 -5.38 -5.17 -13.32
C MET A 1 -4.77 -5.49 -11.98
N ALA A 2 -3.88 -4.63 -11.49
CA ALA A 2 -3.36 -4.75 -10.13
C ALA A 2 -4.54 -4.56 -9.16
N ASP A 3 -4.71 -5.49 -8.23
CA ASP A 3 -5.82 -5.46 -7.27
C ASP A 3 -5.37 -4.73 -6.00
N PHE A 4 -5.43 -3.40 -6.06
CA PHE A 4 -5.04 -2.52 -4.94
C PHE A 4 -6.02 -2.58 -3.75
N GLY A 5 -7.02 -3.46 -3.78
CA GLY A 5 -7.89 -3.79 -2.65
C GLY A 5 -7.40 -4.98 -1.83
N SER A 6 -6.20 -5.50 -2.14
CA SER A 6 -5.61 -6.63 -1.42
C SER A 6 -5.20 -6.26 0.01
N THR A 7 -5.32 -7.20 0.95
CA THR A 7 -4.94 -7.01 2.36
C THR A 7 -4.11 -8.20 2.83
N LYS A 8 -3.65 -8.17 4.10
CA LYS A 8 -2.96 -9.31 4.73
C LYS A 8 -3.70 -10.64 4.72
N GLN A 9 -5.00 -10.63 4.39
CA GLN A 9 -5.81 -11.85 4.29
C GLN A 9 -5.75 -12.47 2.89
N THR A 10 -5.37 -11.71 1.87
CA THR A 10 -5.43 -12.13 0.46
C THR A 10 -4.05 -12.29 -0.17
N VAL A 11 -3.06 -11.51 0.27
CA VAL A 11 -1.70 -11.50 -0.28
C VAL A 11 -0.67 -11.39 0.84
N THR A 12 0.60 -11.70 0.54
CA THR A 12 1.72 -11.49 1.46
C THR A 12 2.09 -10.01 1.59
N PHE A 13 2.89 -9.67 2.60
CA PHE A 13 3.37 -8.30 2.79
C PHE A 13 4.20 -7.81 1.60
N GLU A 14 5.04 -8.67 1.02
CA GLU A 14 5.88 -8.34 -0.14
C GLU A 14 5.00 -7.99 -1.34
N GLU A 15 4.01 -8.83 -1.67
CA GLU A 15 3.06 -8.57 -2.75
C GLU A 15 2.21 -7.31 -2.49
N TRP A 16 1.75 -7.10 -1.26
CA TRP A 16 1.01 -5.91 -0.87
C TRP A 16 1.87 -4.65 -1.03
N HIS A 17 3.14 -4.72 -0.66
CA HIS A 17 4.08 -3.61 -0.76
C HIS A 17 4.43 -3.30 -2.22
N GLU A 18 4.58 -4.31 -3.08
CA GLU A 18 4.72 -4.12 -4.52
C GLU A 18 3.51 -3.40 -5.13
N LEU A 19 2.29 -3.79 -4.73
CA LEU A 19 1.07 -3.10 -5.14
C LEU A 19 1.02 -1.65 -4.65
N LEU A 20 1.48 -1.39 -3.43
CA LEU A 20 1.58 -0.03 -2.88
C LEU A 20 2.59 0.82 -3.65
N MET A 21 3.75 0.26 -3.99
CA MET A 21 4.77 0.97 -4.79
C MET A 21 4.25 1.31 -6.18
N ASP A 22 3.57 0.38 -6.85
CA ASP A 22 2.94 0.62 -8.16
C ASP A 22 1.87 1.71 -8.06
N TYR A 23 1.02 1.65 -7.02
CA TYR A 23 0.01 2.68 -6.75
C TYR A 23 0.61 4.06 -6.47
N ALA A 24 1.72 4.10 -5.73
CA ALA A 24 2.44 5.32 -5.42
C ALA A 24 3.09 5.93 -6.67
N GLU A 25 3.75 5.10 -7.49
CA GLU A 25 4.36 5.54 -8.75
C GLU A 25 3.32 6.14 -9.71
N LEU A 26 2.13 5.54 -9.80
CA LEU A 26 1.01 6.06 -10.60
C LEU A 26 0.55 7.46 -10.18
N ARG A 27 0.68 7.78 -8.89
CA ARG A 27 0.33 9.10 -8.32
C ARG A 27 1.51 10.06 -8.25
N GLY A 28 2.70 9.64 -8.69
CA GLY A 28 3.94 10.42 -8.58
C GLY A 28 4.54 10.47 -7.17
N GLY A 29 4.07 9.61 -6.26
CA GLY A 29 4.62 9.39 -4.93
C GLY A 29 5.69 8.30 -4.91
N ASN A 30 6.22 8.01 -3.72
CA ASN A 30 7.18 6.92 -3.51
C ASN A 30 6.93 6.24 -2.17
N ALA A 31 6.69 4.93 -2.20
CA ALA A 31 6.46 4.10 -1.02
C ALA A 31 7.57 3.03 -0.88
N ALA A 32 8.84 3.38 -1.12
CA ALA A 32 9.92 2.39 -1.13
C ALA A 32 10.28 1.83 0.26
N ASP A 33 9.94 2.55 1.34
CA ASP A 33 10.29 2.17 2.70
C ASP A 33 9.30 1.13 3.26
N ALA A 34 9.58 -0.15 3.03
CA ALA A 34 8.66 -1.23 3.40
C ALA A 34 8.37 -1.28 4.92
N GLU A 35 9.37 -1.00 5.76
CA GLU A 35 9.16 -1.07 7.21
C GLU A 35 8.16 -0.02 7.70
N ALA A 36 8.10 1.15 7.06
CA ALA A 36 7.12 2.19 7.37
C ALA A 36 5.67 1.69 7.14
N TRP A 37 5.43 0.90 6.11
CA TRP A 37 4.08 0.43 5.73
C TRP A 37 3.65 -0.88 6.38
N ARG A 38 4.57 -1.54 7.11
CA ARG A 38 4.28 -2.81 7.76
C ARG A 38 3.18 -2.69 8.81
N GLY A 39 3.11 -1.55 9.50
CA GLY A 39 2.04 -1.24 10.45
C GLY A 39 0.66 -1.23 9.79
N ASP A 40 0.52 -0.59 8.63
CA ASP A 40 -0.73 -0.51 7.88
C ASP A 40 -1.17 -1.86 7.32
N TYR A 41 -0.21 -2.63 6.79
CA TYR A 41 -0.46 -4.00 6.36
C TYR A 41 -0.95 -4.88 7.53
N GLU A 42 -0.29 -4.80 8.69
CA GLU A 42 -0.70 -5.55 9.88
C GLU A 42 -2.03 -5.07 10.45
N ALA A 43 -2.37 -3.79 10.29
CA ALA A 43 -3.71 -3.26 10.58
C ALA A 43 -4.79 -3.81 9.62
N GLY A 44 -4.39 -4.44 8.52
CA GLY A 44 -5.30 -5.00 7.51
C GLY A 44 -5.81 -3.97 6.52
N LYS A 45 -5.13 -2.83 6.38
CA LYS A 45 -5.45 -1.80 5.39
C LYS A 45 -5.09 -2.27 3.98
N THR A 46 -5.80 -1.75 2.99
CA THR A 46 -5.41 -1.89 1.57
C THR A 46 -4.27 -0.92 1.22
N PRO A 47 -3.50 -1.19 0.15
CA PRO A 47 -2.48 -0.25 -0.35
C PRO A 47 -3.04 1.14 -0.61
N VAL A 48 -4.26 1.23 -1.13
CA VAL A 48 -4.96 2.50 -1.38
C VAL A 48 -5.24 3.23 -0.08
N GLU A 49 -5.78 2.55 0.93
CA GLU A 49 -6.06 3.14 2.24
C GLU A 49 -4.78 3.61 2.93
N ALA A 50 -3.71 2.80 2.91
CA ALA A 50 -2.43 3.17 3.48
C ALA A 50 -1.84 4.42 2.80
N TYR A 51 -1.82 4.43 1.46
CA TYR A 51 -1.37 5.59 0.68
C TYR A 51 -2.18 6.86 1.00
N CYS A 52 -3.52 6.74 1.05
CA CYS A 52 -4.39 7.88 1.33
C CYS A 52 -4.29 8.37 2.78
N ASP A 53 -3.99 7.50 3.74
CA ASP A 53 -3.80 7.88 5.15
C ASP A 53 -2.53 8.73 5.34
N GLU A 54 -1.44 8.38 4.65
CA GLU A 54 -0.18 9.11 4.73
C GLU A 54 -0.17 10.40 3.90
N TRP A 55 -0.73 10.36 2.69
CA TRP A 55 -0.65 11.48 1.75
C TRP A 55 -1.93 12.26 1.55
N GLY A 56 -3.03 11.88 2.20
CA GLY A 56 -4.26 12.65 2.34
C GLY A 56 -4.65 13.46 1.11
N GLU A 57 -5.36 12.85 0.16
CA GLU A 57 -5.97 13.66 -0.90
C GLU A 57 -7.07 14.53 -0.25
N ASP A 58 -6.83 15.85 -0.21
CA ASP A 58 -7.85 16.87 0.09
C ASP A 58 -8.97 16.84 -0.96
#